data_AF-R5FVS4-F1
#
_entry.id   AF-R5FVS4-F1
#
_cell.length_a   1.000
_cell.length_b   1.000
_cell.length_c   1.000
_cell.angle_alpha   90.00
_cell.angle_beta   90.00
_cell.angle_gamma   90.00
#
_symmetry.space_group_name_H-M   'P 1'
#
loop_
_entity.id
_entity.type
_entity.pdbx_description
1 polymer ?
#
loop_
_entity_poly.entity_id
_entity_poly.type
_entity_poly.pdbx_seq_one_letter_code
_entity_poly.pdbx_strand_id
1 'polypeptide(L)'
;MKSYGQVFDWNLIEEQVKDSYAGKVGGKDMVLFFDKNNTFYYINDEGNEVIVPFIPTDKGIKFQSPLNGVTELTYDASTATLNAENTSLSLREDPNYKYYAEYLGEYIVKDSKHEYNVTFEKAGSTKYKVTCPDWNYYFYANFDAKNRRFAVYVQEIESKPGTKLAMWDTTEGYLTWGNEEIGMYSKQIETADGSIAYKLVDNKVWGSYKADSFYLRDVKGKKLDKTLKPNKIIRPIFIKK
;
A
#
# COMPACT_ATOMS: atom_id res chain seq x y z
N MET A 1 -9.05 43.33 -6.09
CA MET A 1 -8.24 42.10 -6.14
C MET A 1 -9.19 40.92 -6.08
N LYS A 2 -9.37 40.19 -7.19
CA LYS A 2 -10.17 38.96 -7.21
C LYS A 2 -9.27 37.81 -6.77
N SER A 3 -9.65 37.10 -5.72
CA SER A 3 -8.94 35.94 -5.19
C SER A 3 -9.08 34.76 -6.16
N TYR A 4 -7.96 34.28 -6.70
CA TYR A 4 -7.87 33.10 -7.55
C TYR A 4 -7.94 31.82 -6.70
N GLY A 5 -9.14 31.53 -6.17
CA GLY A 5 -9.40 30.39 -5.29
C GLY A 5 -9.96 29.13 -5.97
N GLN A 6 -9.80 28.95 -7.28
CA GLN A 6 -10.30 27.75 -7.99
C GLN A 6 -9.38 27.32 -9.14
N VAL A 7 -8.06 27.30 -8.92
CA VAL A 7 -7.11 26.80 -9.93
C VAL A 7 -6.28 25.71 -9.27
N PHE A 8 -6.58 24.46 -9.64
CA PHE A 8 -5.74 23.28 -9.45
C PHE A 8 -5.45 22.89 -8.00
N ASP A 9 -6.18 21.89 -7.50
CA ASP A 9 -5.94 21.31 -6.18
C ASP A 9 -4.71 20.40 -6.23
N TRP A 10 -3.56 20.94 -5.83
CA TRP A 10 -2.29 20.22 -5.76
C TRP A 10 -2.32 19.03 -4.79
N ASN A 11 -3.20 19.05 -3.77
CA ASN A 11 -3.35 17.92 -2.85
C ASN A 11 -3.98 16.71 -3.56
N LEU A 12 -4.77 16.94 -4.61
CA LEU A 12 -5.36 15.90 -5.45
C LEU A 12 -4.28 15.19 -6.28
N ILE A 13 -3.20 15.88 -6.65
CA ILE A 13 -2.03 15.28 -7.30
C ILE A 13 -1.17 14.54 -6.29
N GLU A 14 -0.91 15.09 -5.10
CA GLU A 14 -0.16 14.36 -4.07
C GLU A 14 -0.84 13.06 -3.62
N GLU A 15 -2.18 12.98 -3.62
CA GLU A 15 -2.91 11.74 -3.33
C GLU A 15 -3.14 10.80 -4.55
N GLN A 16 -3.05 11.32 -5.79
CA GLN A 16 -3.26 10.53 -7.01
C GLN A 16 -1.98 10.19 -7.80
N VAL A 17 -0.84 10.78 -7.46
CA VAL A 17 0.46 10.37 -8.00
C VAL A 17 0.85 9.06 -7.34
N LYS A 18 0.54 7.95 -8.03
CA LYS A 18 1.32 6.72 -7.91
C LYS A 18 2.34 6.70 -9.03
N ASP A 19 3.26 7.65 -8.88
CA ASP A 19 4.68 7.72 -9.24
C ASP A 19 5.14 7.55 -10.69
N SER A 20 4.26 7.43 -11.69
CA SER A 20 4.70 7.59 -13.09
C SER A 20 3.61 7.96 -14.09
N TYR A 21 4.01 8.65 -15.16
CA TYR A 21 3.24 8.88 -16.38
C TYR A 21 3.80 8.01 -17.50
N ALA A 22 2.94 7.53 -18.39
CA ALA A 22 3.35 6.79 -19.57
C ALA A 22 2.63 7.30 -20.82
N GLY A 23 3.30 7.20 -21.97
CA GLY A 23 2.74 7.63 -23.25
C GLY A 23 3.84 8.14 -24.17
N LYS A 24 3.51 9.10 -25.03
CA LYS A 24 4.46 9.70 -25.98
C LYS A 24 4.92 11.06 -25.52
N VAL A 25 6.21 11.36 -25.66
CA VAL A 25 6.81 12.69 -25.50
C VAL A 25 7.63 13.01 -26.75
N GLY A 26 7.19 14.01 -27.51
CA GLY A 26 7.83 14.36 -28.79
C GLY A 26 7.83 13.19 -29.78
N GLY A 27 6.75 12.39 -29.78
CA GLY A 27 6.61 11.21 -30.64
C GLY A 27 7.32 9.93 -30.16
N LYS A 28 8.12 9.98 -29.08
CA LYS A 28 8.79 8.80 -28.50
C LYS A 28 8.02 8.23 -27.32
N ASP A 29 7.87 6.91 -27.26
CA ASP A 29 7.27 6.23 -26.11
C ASP A 29 8.18 6.36 -24.87
N MET A 30 7.62 6.78 -23.75
CA MET A 30 8.35 7.04 -22.52
C MET A 30 7.53 6.68 -21.29
N VAL A 31 8.24 6.37 -20.20
CA VAL A 31 7.70 6.34 -18.85
C VAL A 31 8.48 7.35 -18.02
N LEU A 32 7.78 8.34 -17.49
CA LEU A 32 8.34 9.38 -16.61
C LEU A 32 7.91 9.10 -15.19
N PHE A 33 8.85 8.84 -14.29
CA PHE A 33 8.58 8.61 -12.89
C PHE A 33 8.71 9.91 -12.11
N PHE A 34 7.74 10.23 -11.26
CA PHE A 34 7.72 11.50 -10.52
C PHE A 34 8.45 11.38 -9.18
N ASP A 35 9.29 12.37 -8.85
CA ASP A 35 9.93 12.53 -7.55
C ASP A 35 9.50 13.84 -6.88
N LYS A 36 9.56 13.89 -5.53
CA LYS A 36 9.02 14.94 -4.64
C LYS A 36 9.68 16.32 -4.75
N ASN A 37 10.44 16.57 -5.82
CA ASN A 37 11.17 17.83 -6.06
C ASN A 37 10.93 18.37 -7.48
N ASN A 38 9.68 18.29 -7.99
CA ASN A 38 9.30 18.74 -9.35
C ASN A 38 10.24 18.20 -10.42
N THR A 39 10.53 16.90 -10.33
CA THR A 39 11.51 16.23 -11.16
C THR A 39 10.91 14.93 -11.66
N PHE A 40 11.09 14.66 -12.95
CA PHE A 40 10.88 13.32 -13.48
C PHE A 40 12.21 12.59 -13.61
N TYR A 41 12.19 11.28 -13.54
CA TYR A 41 13.27 10.42 -14.01
C TYR A 41 12.74 9.42 -15.04
N TYR A 42 13.59 9.01 -15.98
CA TYR A 42 13.30 7.92 -16.92
C TYR A 42 14.57 7.16 -17.25
N ILE A 43 14.42 5.93 -17.76
CA ILE A 43 15.54 5.13 -18.25
C ILE A 43 15.65 5.34 -19.76
N ASN A 44 16.79 5.84 -20.23
CA ASN A 44 17.03 6.02 -21.66
C ASN A 44 17.32 4.68 -22.38
N ASP A 45 17.48 4.71 -23.70
CA ASP A 45 17.72 3.52 -24.52
C ASP A 45 19.04 2.78 -24.18
N GLU A 46 19.96 3.45 -23.49
CA GLU A 46 21.24 2.90 -23.03
C GLU A 46 21.15 2.26 -21.63
N GLY A 47 19.98 2.34 -20.99
CA GLY A 47 19.75 1.85 -19.63
C GLY A 47 20.15 2.83 -18.53
N ASN A 48 20.50 4.07 -18.88
CA ASN A 48 20.89 5.11 -17.92
C ASN A 48 19.67 5.86 -17.39
N GLU A 49 19.66 6.14 -16.08
CA GLU A 49 18.68 7.04 -15.48
C GLU A 49 18.97 8.49 -15.87
N VAL A 50 17.95 9.18 -16.36
CA VAL A 50 18.00 10.58 -16.77
C VAL A 50 17.00 11.38 -15.96
N ILE A 51 17.48 12.46 -15.36
CA ILE A 51 16.70 13.36 -14.51
C ILE A 51 16.21 14.56 -15.35
N VAL A 52 14.92 14.85 -15.28
CA VAL A 52 14.25 15.91 -16.04
C VAL A 52 13.51 16.84 -15.07
N PRO A 53 14.15 17.96 -14.66
CA PRO A 53 13.51 18.97 -13.83
C PRO A 53 12.41 19.71 -14.59
N PHE A 54 11.35 20.08 -13.88
CA PHE A 54 10.28 20.91 -14.41
C PHE A 54 9.83 21.98 -13.41
N ILE A 55 9.05 22.93 -13.93
CA ILE A 55 8.42 24.00 -13.17
C ILE A 55 6.90 23.83 -13.34
N PRO A 56 6.15 23.68 -12.24
CA PRO A 56 4.69 23.77 -12.27
C PRO A 56 4.20 25.09 -12.88
N THR A 57 3.13 25.03 -13.68
CA THR A 57 2.45 26.20 -14.24
C THR A 57 0.97 26.18 -13.87
N ASP A 58 0.24 27.23 -14.20
CA ASP A 58 -1.22 27.31 -14.03
C ASP A 58 -1.98 26.31 -14.92
N LYS A 59 -1.36 25.86 -16.01
CA LYS A 59 -1.97 24.97 -17.01
C LYS A 59 -1.41 23.55 -16.98
N GLY A 60 -0.32 23.29 -16.27
CA GLY A 60 0.36 22.00 -16.25
C GLY A 60 1.81 22.15 -15.81
N ILE A 61 2.76 21.78 -16.66
CA ILE A 61 4.20 21.79 -16.34
C ILE A 61 5.06 22.30 -17.49
N LYS A 62 6.19 22.93 -17.15
CA LYS A 62 7.20 23.39 -18.10
C LYS A 62 8.54 22.74 -17.77
N PHE A 63 9.14 22.02 -18.71
CA PHE A 63 10.46 21.45 -18.53
C PHE A 63 11.52 22.57 -18.50
N GLN A 64 12.52 22.43 -17.62
CA GLN A 64 13.63 23.39 -17.58
C GLN A 64 14.50 23.31 -18.85
N SER A 65 14.60 22.10 -19.42
CA SER A 65 15.23 21.82 -20.72
C SER A 65 14.25 21.01 -21.58
N PRO A 66 14.15 21.25 -22.90
CA PRO A 66 13.22 20.52 -23.75
C PRO A 66 13.46 19.00 -23.69
N LEU A 67 12.41 18.22 -23.45
CA LEU A 67 12.44 16.76 -23.48
C LEU A 67 11.88 16.27 -24.81
N ASN A 68 12.73 15.67 -25.66
CA ASN A 68 12.36 15.30 -27.04
C ASN A 68 11.72 16.46 -27.84
N GLY A 69 12.20 17.68 -27.63
CA GLY A 69 11.66 18.89 -28.27
C GLY A 69 10.41 19.47 -27.61
N VAL A 70 9.87 18.82 -26.57
CA VAL A 70 8.72 19.31 -25.79
C VAL A 70 9.21 20.22 -24.66
N THR A 71 8.70 21.44 -24.59
CA THR A 71 9.04 22.42 -23.55
C THR A 71 7.99 22.52 -22.46
N GLU A 72 6.72 22.28 -22.78
CA GLU A 72 5.59 22.48 -21.90
C GLU A 72 4.52 21.43 -22.16
N LEU A 73 3.81 21.04 -21.10
CA LEU A 73 2.70 20.11 -21.12
C LEU A 73 1.51 20.73 -20.41
N THR A 74 0.35 20.72 -21.06
CA THR A 74 -0.91 21.18 -20.49
C THR A 74 -1.68 20.00 -19.91
N TYR A 75 -2.18 20.14 -18.69
CA TYR A 75 -3.02 19.16 -18.04
C TYR A 75 -4.47 19.28 -18.51
N ASP A 76 -5.05 18.18 -18.96
CA ASP A 76 -6.46 18.03 -19.23
C ASP A 76 -7.13 17.23 -18.11
N ALA A 77 -7.96 17.91 -17.32
CA ALA A 77 -8.68 17.32 -16.20
C ALA A 77 -9.76 16.32 -16.62
N SER A 78 -10.32 16.42 -17.83
CA SER A 78 -11.37 15.52 -18.30
C SER A 78 -10.86 14.11 -18.59
N THR A 79 -9.60 14.01 -19.00
CA THR A 79 -8.93 12.76 -19.36
C THR A 79 -7.80 12.40 -18.39
N ALA A 80 -7.48 13.28 -17.43
CA ALA A 80 -6.34 13.17 -16.52
C ALA A 80 -5.00 12.95 -17.24
N THR A 81 -4.76 13.72 -18.31
CA THR A 81 -3.55 13.60 -19.15
C THR A 81 -2.75 14.90 -19.25
N LEU A 82 -1.45 14.78 -19.48
CA LEU A 82 -0.54 15.87 -19.82
C LEU A 82 -0.27 15.84 -21.33
N ASN A 83 -0.56 16.94 -22.03
CA ASN A 83 -0.58 16.99 -23.50
C ASN A 83 0.24 18.13 -24.07
N ALA A 84 0.81 17.89 -25.26
CA ALA A 84 1.36 18.88 -26.17
C ALA A 84 1.31 18.30 -27.61
N GLU A 85 1.85 19.02 -28.59
CA GLU A 85 1.95 18.48 -29.95
C GLU A 85 2.77 17.17 -29.94
N ASN A 86 2.24 16.13 -30.60
CA ASN A 86 2.82 14.77 -30.65
C ASN A 86 3.14 14.15 -29.28
N THR A 87 2.44 14.61 -28.24
CA THR A 87 2.73 14.27 -26.84
C THR A 87 1.45 14.07 -26.06
N SER A 88 1.30 12.91 -25.46
CA SER A 88 0.19 12.61 -24.54
C SER A 88 0.70 11.61 -23.51
N LEU A 89 0.61 12.02 -22.25
CA LEU A 89 1.05 11.28 -21.08
C LEU A 89 -0.14 11.09 -20.15
N SER A 90 -0.48 9.85 -19.84
CA SER A 90 -1.48 9.52 -18.82
C SER A 90 -0.79 8.97 -17.58
N LEU A 91 -1.47 9.04 -16.43
CA LEU A 91 -1.04 8.31 -15.23
C LEU A 91 -0.88 6.84 -15.58
N ARG A 92 0.30 6.29 -15.32
CA ARG A 92 0.58 4.88 -15.52
C ARG A 92 -0.02 4.12 -14.33
N GLU A 93 -0.91 3.18 -14.61
CA GLU A 93 -1.31 2.22 -13.57
C GLU A 93 -0.10 1.40 -13.15
N ASP A 94 0.18 1.35 -11.84
CA ASP A 94 1.19 0.44 -11.29
C ASP A 94 0.85 -0.98 -11.80
N PRO A 95 1.75 -1.66 -12.52
CA PRO A 95 1.48 -2.98 -13.09
C PRO A 95 1.12 -4.02 -12.01
N ASN A 96 1.48 -3.76 -10.75
CA ASN A 96 1.13 -4.58 -9.62
C ASN A 96 -0.19 -4.18 -8.95
N TYR A 97 -0.79 -3.05 -9.33
CA TYR A 97 -2.02 -2.55 -8.73
C TYR A 97 -3.17 -3.54 -8.85
N LYS A 98 -3.28 -4.26 -9.97
CA LYS A 98 -4.30 -5.32 -10.13
C LYS A 98 -4.20 -6.39 -9.05
N TYR A 99 -2.98 -6.84 -8.73
CA TYR A 99 -2.71 -7.82 -7.68
C TYR A 99 -2.90 -7.21 -6.29
N TYR A 100 -2.58 -5.93 -6.12
CA TYR A 100 -2.90 -5.20 -4.90
C TYR A 100 -4.42 -5.12 -4.66
N ALA A 101 -5.17 -4.80 -5.71
CA ALA A 101 -6.61 -4.61 -5.69
C ALA A 101 -7.37 -5.92 -5.45
N GLU A 102 -6.81 -7.07 -5.84
CA GLU A 102 -7.33 -8.40 -5.49
C GLU A 102 -7.49 -8.59 -3.98
N TYR A 103 -6.73 -7.87 -3.14
CA TYR A 103 -6.84 -7.99 -1.69
C TYR A 103 -7.79 -6.99 -1.05
N LEU A 104 -8.32 -6.00 -1.77
CA LEU A 104 -9.29 -5.06 -1.23
C LEU A 104 -10.67 -5.69 -1.06
N GLY A 105 -11.43 -5.17 -0.09
CA GLY A 105 -12.82 -5.55 0.15
C GLY A 105 -13.03 -6.29 1.48
N GLU A 106 -14.17 -6.98 1.57
CA GLU A 106 -14.61 -7.65 2.78
C GLU A 106 -14.11 -9.10 2.86
N TYR A 107 -13.82 -9.51 4.09
CA TYR A 107 -13.38 -10.84 4.46
C TYR A 107 -14.11 -11.34 5.68
N ILE A 108 -14.23 -12.66 5.78
CA ILE A 108 -14.45 -13.36 7.03
C ILE A 108 -13.10 -13.82 7.56
N VAL A 109 -12.72 -13.35 8.75
CA VAL A 109 -11.54 -13.86 9.46
C VAL A 109 -12.00 -14.87 10.49
N LYS A 110 -11.61 -16.13 10.30
CA LYS A 110 -11.86 -17.21 11.25
C LYS A 110 -10.66 -17.38 12.17
N ASP A 111 -10.91 -17.42 13.46
CA ASP A 111 -10.01 -18.04 14.43
C ASP A 111 -10.60 -19.38 14.93
N SER A 112 -9.98 -20.02 15.92
CA SER A 112 -10.44 -21.33 16.42
C SER A 112 -11.80 -21.32 17.13
N LYS A 113 -12.40 -20.16 17.40
CA LYS A 113 -13.63 -20.00 18.20
C LYS A 113 -14.63 -19.00 17.64
N HIS A 114 -14.20 -18.06 16.82
CA HIS A 114 -15.01 -16.94 16.34
C HIS A 114 -14.74 -16.66 14.87
N GLU A 115 -15.74 -16.03 14.25
CA GLU A 115 -15.64 -15.46 12.91
C GLU A 115 -15.86 -13.95 13.03
N TYR A 116 -15.01 -13.18 12.36
CA TYR A 116 -15.02 -11.72 12.37
C TYR A 116 -15.21 -11.19 10.96
N ASN A 117 -16.04 -10.15 10.80
CA ASN A 117 -16.10 -9.40 9.56
C ASN A 117 -14.95 -8.39 9.53
N VAL A 118 -14.09 -8.49 8.52
CA VAL A 118 -12.88 -7.67 8.38
C VAL A 118 -12.86 -7.03 7.00
N THR A 119 -12.44 -5.77 6.93
CA THR A 119 -12.35 -5.04 5.66
C THR A 119 -10.90 -4.62 5.40
N PHE A 120 -10.43 -4.85 4.18
CA PHE A 120 -9.17 -4.32 3.67
C PHE A 120 -9.47 -3.05 2.86
N GLU A 121 -9.15 -1.91 3.45
CA GLU A 121 -9.31 -0.59 2.87
C GLU A 121 -8.00 -0.10 2.28
N LYS A 122 -8.05 0.67 1.20
CA LYS A 122 -6.87 1.32 0.62
C LYS A 122 -6.35 2.38 1.59
N ALA A 123 -5.07 2.29 1.96
CA ALA A 123 -4.39 3.26 2.83
C ALA A 123 -3.09 3.81 2.23
N GLY A 124 -2.74 3.41 1.00
CA GLY A 124 -1.55 3.91 0.29
C GLY A 124 -1.34 3.26 -1.08
N SER A 125 -0.12 3.39 -1.60
CA SER A 125 0.34 2.70 -2.82
C SER A 125 0.36 1.19 -2.67
N THR A 126 0.92 0.72 -1.56
CA THR A 126 1.16 -0.68 -1.23
C THR A 126 0.65 -1.04 0.16
N LYS A 127 -0.25 -0.24 0.74
CA LYS A 127 -0.66 -0.35 2.15
C LYS A 127 -2.18 -0.48 2.28
N TYR A 128 -2.60 -1.44 3.09
CA TYR A 128 -3.99 -1.71 3.44
C TYR A 128 -4.26 -1.36 4.90
N LYS A 129 -5.35 -0.64 5.19
CA LYS A 129 -5.90 -0.53 6.54
C LYS A 129 -6.87 -1.69 6.75
N VAL A 130 -6.62 -2.50 7.77
CA VAL A 130 -7.44 -3.66 8.11
C VAL A 130 -8.32 -3.30 9.30
N THR A 131 -9.62 -3.21 9.06
CA THR A 131 -10.63 -2.80 10.05
C THR A 131 -11.56 -3.96 10.37
N CYS A 132 -12.08 -3.98 11.60
CA CYS A 132 -13.10 -4.94 12.03
C CYS A 132 -13.99 -4.26 13.07
N PRO A 133 -15.31 -4.23 12.92
CA PRO A 133 -16.20 -3.58 13.89
C PRO A 133 -16.10 -4.17 15.31
N ASP A 134 -15.81 -5.47 15.40
CA ASP A 134 -15.64 -6.18 16.68
C ASP A 134 -14.25 -5.99 17.29
N TRP A 135 -13.31 -5.46 16.51
CA TRP A 135 -12.01 -5.08 17.02
C TRP A 135 -12.06 -3.61 17.42
N ASN A 136 -11.81 -3.33 18.70
CA ASN A 136 -11.59 -1.95 19.17
C ASN A 136 -10.22 -1.40 18.73
N TYR A 137 -9.77 -1.75 17.52
CA TYR A 137 -8.52 -1.33 16.89
C TYR A 137 -8.50 -1.66 15.38
N TYR A 138 -7.59 -1.01 14.65
CA TYR A 138 -7.17 -1.40 13.30
C TYR A 138 -5.66 -1.59 13.24
N PHE A 139 -5.20 -2.29 12.22
CA PHE A 139 -3.78 -2.45 11.91
C PHE A 139 -3.55 -2.34 10.40
N TYR A 140 -2.29 -2.28 9.99
CA TYR A 140 -1.93 -2.22 8.58
C TYR A 140 -1.32 -3.52 8.04
N ALA A 141 -1.68 -3.85 6.81
CA ALA A 141 -0.96 -4.84 6.02
C ALA A 141 -0.28 -4.13 4.84
N ASN A 142 0.80 -4.70 4.31
CA ASN A 142 1.46 -4.19 3.10
C ASN A 142 1.41 -5.24 2.00
N PHE A 143 1.36 -4.78 0.76
CA PHE A 143 1.45 -5.62 -0.42
C PHE A 143 2.91 -5.88 -0.80
N ASP A 144 3.31 -7.15 -0.77
CA ASP A 144 4.58 -7.66 -1.25
C ASP A 144 4.46 -7.95 -2.75
N ALA A 145 4.82 -6.96 -3.57
CA ALA A 145 4.70 -7.03 -5.02
C ALA A 145 5.52 -8.17 -5.64
N LYS A 146 6.70 -8.46 -5.08
CA LYS A 146 7.60 -9.52 -5.56
C LYS A 146 6.91 -10.90 -5.49
N ASN A 147 6.18 -11.15 -4.41
CA ASN A 147 5.54 -12.44 -4.16
C ASN A 147 4.01 -12.40 -4.31
N ARG A 148 3.44 -11.26 -4.71
CA ARG A 148 2.00 -11.03 -4.95
C ARG A 148 1.09 -11.45 -3.78
N ARG A 149 1.45 -11.01 -2.59
CA ARG A 149 0.78 -11.38 -1.33
C ARG A 149 0.69 -10.18 -0.41
N PHE A 150 -0.22 -10.20 0.55
CA PHE A 150 -0.18 -9.22 1.64
C PHE A 150 0.66 -9.76 2.80
N ALA A 151 1.25 -8.86 3.56
CA ALA A 151 2.13 -9.14 4.67
C ALA A 151 1.76 -8.25 5.85
N VAL A 152 1.81 -8.82 7.06
CA VAL A 152 1.55 -8.10 8.31
C VAL A 152 2.82 -8.08 9.13
N TYR A 153 3.16 -6.89 9.60
CA TYR A 153 4.34 -6.61 10.40
C TYR A 153 3.96 -6.49 11.86
N VAL A 154 4.94 -6.65 12.75
CA VAL A 154 4.82 -6.17 14.13
C VAL A 154 4.77 -4.65 14.09
N GLN A 155 3.75 -4.05 14.70
CA GLN A 155 3.55 -2.60 14.63
C GLN A 155 2.74 -2.09 15.81
N GLU A 156 2.87 -0.79 16.09
CA GLU A 156 1.95 -0.07 16.96
C GLU A 156 0.60 0.07 16.27
N ILE A 157 -0.49 -0.17 17.00
CA ILE A 157 -1.83 0.00 16.46
C ILE A 157 -2.26 1.46 16.64
N GLU A 158 -2.59 2.13 15.55
CA GLU A 158 -2.77 3.59 15.55
C GLU A 158 -3.93 4.05 16.45
N SER A 159 -5.02 3.29 16.49
CA SER A 159 -6.15 3.55 17.40
C SER A 159 -5.81 3.51 18.89
N LYS A 160 -4.67 2.91 19.30
CA LYS A 160 -4.25 2.78 20.70
C LYS A 160 -2.73 2.90 20.83
N PRO A 161 -2.21 4.14 20.87
CA PRO A 161 -0.79 4.38 21.07
C PRO A 161 -0.25 3.66 22.32
N GLY A 162 0.94 3.07 22.21
CA GLY A 162 1.54 2.22 23.24
C GLY A 162 1.09 0.76 23.24
N THR A 163 0.14 0.37 22.37
CA THR A 163 -0.22 -1.04 22.13
C THR A 163 0.36 -1.52 20.81
N LYS A 164 1.01 -2.68 20.82
CA LYS A 164 1.56 -3.30 19.61
C LYS A 164 0.86 -4.60 19.26
N LEU A 165 0.74 -4.83 17.96
CA LEU A 165 0.43 -6.13 17.37
C LEU A 165 1.72 -6.98 17.37
N ALA A 166 1.76 -7.98 18.24
CA ALA A 166 2.85 -8.94 18.35
C ALA A 166 2.50 -10.24 17.62
N MET A 167 3.53 -11.00 17.27
CA MET A 167 3.36 -12.35 16.74
C MET A 167 3.45 -13.37 17.88
N TRP A 168 2.65 -14.43 17.81
CA TRP A 168 2.51 -15.44 18.86
C TRP A 168 2.63 -16.87 18.30
N ASP A 169 3.41 -17.70 18.99
CA ASP A 169 3.42 -19.15 18.80
C ASP A 169 2.32 -19.77 19.65
N THR A 170 1.28 -20.31 19.01
CA THR A 170 0.18 -20.96 19.73
C THR A 170 0.56 -22.27 20.41
N THR A 171 1.65 -22.91 20.00
CA THR A 171 2.11 -24.20 20.51
C THR A 171 2.98 -24.01 21.75
N GLU A 172 3.99 -23.17 21.65
CA GLU A 172 5.00 -22.98 22.69
C GLU A 172 4.67 -21.83 23.65
N GLY A 173 3.74 -20.94 23.27
CA GLY A 173 3.19 -19.92 24.17
C GLY A 173 4.11 -18.74 24.48
N TYR A 174 4.99 -18.35 23.55
CA TYR A 174 5.83 -17.16 23.67
C TYR A 174 5.43 -16.06 22.67
N LEU A 175 5.78 -14.82 23.04
CA LEU A 175 5.63 -13.62 22.20
C LEU A 175 6.97 -13.27 21.58
N THR A 176 6.96 -12.95 20.29
CA THR A 176 8.13 -12.41 19.60
C THR A 176 7.84 -11.03 19.03
N TRP A 177 8.82 -10.15 19.19
CA TRP A 177 8.88 -8.83 18.61
C TRP A 177 10.02 -8.89 17.61
N GLY A 178 9.73 -9.26 16.36
CA GLY A 178 10.76 -9.35 15.34
C GLY A 178 11.49 -8.05 15.08
N ASN A 179 12.53 -8.14 14.26
CA ASN A 179 13.36 -7.01 13.86
C ASN A 179 12.72 -6.24 12.71
N GLU A 180 11.57 -5.56 12.89
CA GLU A 180 10.90 -4.69 11.89
C GLU A 180 10.64 -5.28 10.47
N GLU A 181 11.02 -6.53 10.20
CA GLU A 181 10.87 -7.25 8.94
C GLU A 181 9.47 -7.89 8.82
N ILE A 182 9.12 -8.31 7.59
CA ILE A 182 7.85 -9.01 7.31
C ILE A 182 7.74 -10.21 8.25
N GLY A 183 6.75 -10.15 9.14
CA GLY A 183 6.52 -11.22 10.08
C GLY A 183 5.76 -12.38 9.47
N MET A 184 4.52 -12.13 9.07
CA MET A 184 3.68 -13.16 8.46
C MET A 184 3.16 -12.67 7.11
N TYR A 185 3.00 -13.59 6.16
CA TYR A 185 2.49 -13.30 4.84
C TYR A 185 1.28 -14.18 4.50
N SER A 186 0.44 -13.71 3.57
CA SER A 186 -0.70 -14.45 3.09
C SER A 186 -0.30 -15.57 2.14
N LYS A 187 -0.86 -16.76 2.37
CA LYS A 187 -0.78 -17.90 1.47
C LYS A 187 -2.20 -18.34 1.13
N GLN A 188 -2.53 -18.31 -0.16
CA GLN A 188 -3.81 -18.85 -0.62
C GLN A 188 -3.91 -20.34 -0.27
N ILE A 189 -5.09 -20.74 0.17
CA ILE A 189 -5.45 -22.14 0.44
C ILE A 189 -6.71 -22.50 -0.33
N GLU A 190 -6.84 -23.78 -0.65
CA GLU A 190 -8.06 -24.33 -1.22
C GLU A 190 -9.11 -24.50 -0.11
N THR A 191 -10.32 -24.04 -0.39
CA THR A 191 -11.49 -24.33 0.44
C THR A 191 -12.39 -25.34 -0.28
N ALA A 192 -13.16 -26.11 0.49
CA ALA A 192 -14.06 -27.12 -0.07
C ALA A 192 -15.19 -26.52 -0.92
N ASP A 193 -15.55 -25.26 -0.68
CA ASP A 193 -16.60 -24.52 -1.38
C ASP A 193 -16.08 -23.65 -2.54
N GLY A 194 -14.77 -23.69 -2.83
CA GLY A 194 -14.14 -22.89 -3.89
C GLY A 194 -13.97 -21.40 -3.57
N SER A 195 -14.31 -20.96 -2.35
CA SER A 195 -14.02 -19.59 -1.89
C SER A 195 -12.52 -19.29 -1.87
N ILE A 196 -12.16 -18.03 -2.13
CA ILE A 196 -10.77 -17.59 -2.05
C ILE A 196 -10.42 -17.37 -0.58
N ALA A 197 -9.55 -18.20 -0.03
CA ALA A 197 -9.09 -18.08 1.35
C ALA A 197 -7.58 -17.94 1.46
N TYR A 198 -7.14 -17.19 2.45
CA TYR A 198 -5.73 -16.94 2.75
C TYR A 198 -5.44 -17.25 4.21
N LYS A 199 -4.48 -18.14 4.45
CA LYS A 199 -3.90 -18.32 5.79
C LYS A 199 -2.64 -17.48 5.92
N LEU A 200 -2.33 -17.05 7.13
CA LEU A 200 -1.04 -16.45 7.39
C LEU A 200 0.03 -17.50 7.65
N VAL A 201 1.20 -17.27 7.08
CA VAL A 201 2.37 -18.15 7.19
C VAL A 201 3.56 -17.36 7.71
N ASP A 202 4.29 -17.98 8.61
CA ASP A 202 5.56 -17.48 9.16
C ASP A 202 6.60 -17.24 8.06
N ASN A 203 7.19 -16.04 8.04
CA ASN A 203 8.28 -15.67 7.13
C ASN A 203 9.68 -16.06 7.64
N LYS A 204 9.78 -16.79 8.76
CA LYS A 204 11.00 -17.32 9.39
C LYS A 204 12.01 -16.26 9.83
N VAL A 205 11.56 -15.02 10.03
CA VAL A 205 12.42 -13.90 10.48
C VAL A 205 12.73 -13.96 11.99
N TRP A 206 12.21 -14.97 12.71
CA TRP A 206 12.34 -15.12 14.16
C TRP A 206 13.20 -16.32 14.61
N GLY A 207 14.09 -16.79 13.74
CA GLY A 207 15.01 -17.89 14.07
C GLY A 207 14.28 -19.21 14.33
N SER A 208 14.47 -19.78 15.53
CA SER A 208 13.82 -21.05 15.93
C SER A 208 12.35 -20.91 16.31
N TYR A 209 11.86 -19.67 16.44
CA TYR A 209 10.51 -19.38 16.87
C TYR A 209 9.52 -19.40 15.70
N LYS A 210 8.39 -20.09 15.87
CA LYS A 210 7.31 -20.19 14.88
C LYS A 210 6.16 -19.26 15.23
N ALA A 211 5.79 -18.35 14.34
CA ALA A 211 4.59 -17.54 14.52
C ALA A 211 3.42 -18.09 13.70
N ASP A 212 2.26 -18.25 14.32
CA ASP A 212 1.03 -18.67 13.64
C ASP A 212 -0.20 -17.85 14.04
N SER A 213 -0.01 -16.75 14.77
CA SER A 213 -1.10 -15.91 15.24
C SER A 213 -0.63 -14.52 15.64
N PHE A 214 -1.61 -13.63 15.85
CA PHE A 214 -1.36 -12.31 16.41
C PHE A 214 -1.85 -12.19 17.86
N TYR A 215 -1.13 -11.39 18.62
CA TYR A 215 -1.47 -11.03 19.98
C TYR A 215 -1.28 -9.53 20.21
N LEU A 216 -2.30 -8.83 20.69
CA LEU A 216 -2.15 -7.44 21.11
C LEU A 216 -1.49 -7.36 22.49
N ARG A 217 -0.50 -6.47 22.67
CA ARG A 217 0.16 -6.25 23.95
C ARG A 217 0.57 -4.79 24.16
N ASP A 218 0.37 -4.28 25.37
CA ASP A 218 0.89 -2.99 25.81
C ASP A 218 2.43 -3.09 25.99
N VAL A 219 3.14 -2.14 25.38
CA VAL A 219 4.61 -2.06 25.37
C VAL A 219 5.17 -1.86 26.79
N LYS A 220 4.39 -1.34 27.74
CA LYS A 220 4.78 -1.22 29.16
C LYS A 220 4.73 -2.55 29.93
N GLY A 221 4.59 -3.68 29.24
CA GLY A 221 4.70 -5.02 29.81
C GLY A 221 3.47 -5.49 30.62
N LYS A 222 2.47 -4.62 30.81
CA LYS A 222 1.20 -5.00 31.44
C LYS A 222 0.38 -5.84 30.45
N LYS A 223 -0.29 -6.90 30.94
CA LYS A 223 -1.40 -7.50 30.18
C LYS A 223 -2.41 -6.39 29.91
N LEU A 224 -2.92 -6.33 28.68
CA LEU A 224 -4.00 -5.41 28.34
C LEU A 224 -5.12 -5.55 29.39
N ASP A 225 -5.72 -4.40 29.72
CA ASP A 225 -6.82 -4.28 30.67
C ASP A 225 -7.86 -5.39 30.43
N LYS A 226 -8.47 -5.95 31.49
CA LYS A 226 -9.44 -7.05 31.41
C LYS A 226 -10.67 -6.71 30.55
N THR A 227 -10.88 -5.42 30.28
CA THR A 227 -11.89 -4.85 29.38
C THR A 227 -11.55 -5.06 27.90
N LEU A 228 -10.26 -5.16 27.57
CA LEU A 228 -9.75 -5.68 26.30
C LEU A 228 -9.56 -7.17 26.48
N LYS A 229 -10.62 -7.95 26.23
CA LYS A 229 -10.46 -9.38 25.98
C LYS A 229 -9.30 -9.52 24.99
N PRO A 230 -8.28 -10.35 25.25
CA PRO A 230 -7.19 -10.52 24.31
C PRO A 230 -7.84 -11.04 23.03
N ASN A 231 -8.01 -10.16 22.04
CA ASN A 231 -8.41 -10.51 20.69
C ASN A 231 -7.21 -11.23 20.09
N LYS A 232 -7.01 -12.47 20.53
CA LYS A 232 -6.04 -13.38 19.96
C LYS A 232 -6.64 -13.79 18.63
N ILE A 233 -6.17 -13.19 17.55
CA ILE A 233 -6.51 -13.69 16.22
C ILE A 233 -5.60 -14.89 16.00
N ILE A 234 -6.09 -16.06 16.42
CA ILE A 234 -5.32 -17.31 16.40
C ILE A 234 -5.48 -17.96 15.05
N ARG A 235 -4.36 -18.20 14.35
CA ARG A 235 -4.33 -18.89 13.05
C ARG A 235 -5.34 -18.31 12.06
N PRO A 236 -5.32 -16.98 11.82
CA PRO A 236 -6.32 -16.34 10.98
C PRO A 236 -6.37 -16.97 9.59
N ILE A 237 -7.58 -17.32 9.19
CA ILE A 237 -7.94 -17.61 7.81
C ILE A 237 -8.85 -16.48 7.33
N PHE A 238 -8.39 -15.73 6.34
CA PHE A 238 -9.14 -14.67 5.68
C PHE A 238 -9.85 -15.27 4.48
N ILE A 239 -11.17 -15.37 4.52
CA ILE A 239 -12.01 -15.85 3.41
C ILE A 239 -12.63 -14.64 2.75
N LYS A 240 -12.35 -14.42 1.47
CA LYS A 240 -12.88 -13.29 0.73
C LYS A 240 -14.39 -13.47 0.49
N LYS A 241 -15.17 -12.41 0.72
CA LYS A 241 -16.59 -12.39 0.40
C LYS A 241 -16.86 -12.08 -1.06
#